data_AF-A0A3B8Q158-F1
#
_entry.id   AF-A0A3B8Q158-F1
#
_cell.length_a   1.000
_cell.length_b   1.000
_cell.length_c   1.000
_cell.angle_alpha   90.00
_cell.angle_beta   90.00
_cell.angle_gamma   90.00
#
_symmetry.space_group_name_H-M   'P 1'
#
loop_
_entity.id
_entity.type
_entity.pdbx_description
1 polymer ?
#
loop_
_entity_poly.entity_id
_entity_poly.type
_entity_poly.pdbx_seq_one_letter_code
_entity_poly.pdbx_strand_id
1 'polypeptide(L)'
;MAVSVKFQITEPLWLWLLLPSIAWVGWLAWTSSVTLSPVRRMVSLALRIAVVFALVFALAELRRLKRVEGMNVLFLLDVSDSVSSRQQAAAREQVREFVREKPPADRAGLIVFGAESGLEANASPSFEVAKNGAVVPTERTDLAGALRLAVAALPEYGQRRLVLFSDGNENVGDALGAAISARTLGAAVDVVPLGQERGADVAVERFQLPPRVNQNVTFEAKVLVQASEPGPATVQLYRNDQLLGQQVVQLDAGRNLLAFPQSISEPGFYTFDVRVNSTGDVVPQNNRAAGFVIVRGVPRVLLVSQDPAADAPLMGALRSGEFDLRVIEPSRLPDSLAELQSYDAIIASNVAATDLTRDQQLRLQSAVRDFGVGFVCLGGD
;
A
#
# COMPACT_ATOMS: atom_id res chain seq x y z
N MET A 1 9.86 29.05 -42.85
CA MET A 1 8.83 28.00 -42.69
C MET A 1 7.51 28.53 -43.24
N ALA A 2 7.03 28.00 -44.36
CA ALA A 2 5.71 28.33 -44.87
C ALA A 2 4.66 27.66 -43.98
N VAL A 3 3.94 28.44 -43.17
CA VAL A 3 2.77 27.94 -42.44
C VAL A 3 1.73 27.59 -43.50
N SER A 4 1.65 26.33 -43.89
CA SER A 4 0.58 25.86 -44.77
C SER A 4 -0.72 25.93 -43.97
N VAL A 5 -1.44 27.04 -44.09
CA VAL A 5 -2.77 27.17 -43.50
C VAL A 5 -3.68 26.23 -44.28
N LYS A 6 -3.99 25.09 -43.69
CA LYS A 6 -4.96 24.14 -44.26
C LYS A 6 -6.35 24.62 -43.87
N PHE A 7 -7.15 24.95 -44.88
CA PHE A 7 -8.56 25.21 -44.72
C PHE A 7 -9.33 23.93 -45.01
N GLN A 8 -10.36 23.64 -44.21
CA GLN A 8 -11.29 22.55 -44.45
C GLN A 8 -12.70 23.13 -44.55
N ILE A 9 -13.47 22.61 -45.50
CA ILE A 9 -14.86 22.97 -45.74
C ILE A 9 -15.67 21.71 -45.42
N THR A 10 -16.48 21.76 -44.37
CA THR A 10 -17.25 20.59 -43.91
C THR A 10 -18.35 20.25 -44.90
N GLU A 11 -19.01 21.28 -45.45
CA GLU A 11 -20.18 21.13 -46.32
C GLU A 11 -19.96 21.86 -47.65
N PRO A 12 -19.20 21.27 -48.60
CA PRO A 12 -18.82 21.93 -49.84
C PRO A 12 -20.00 22.23 -50.77
N LEU A 13 -21.15 21.58 -50.56
CA LEU A 13 -22.36 21.79 -51.35
C LEU A 13 -22.89 23.23 -51.26
N TRP A 14 -22.72 23.90 -50.12
CA TRP A 14 -23.15 25.30 -49.96
C TRP A 14 -22.36 26.27 -50.84
N LEU A 15 -21.17 25.91 -51.31
CA LEU A 15 -20.39 26.75 -52.22
C LEU A 15 -21.10 26.96 -53.57
N TRP A 16 -21.94 26.02 -54.00
CA TRP A 16 -22.72 26.16 -55.22
C TRP A 16 -23.72 27.32 -55.16
N LEU A 17 -24.12 27.76 -53.96
CA LEU A 17 -24.96 28.96 -53.79
C LEU A 17 -24.24 30.26 -54.16
N LEU A 18 -22.91 30.28 -54.28
CA LEU A 18 -22.21 31.48 -54.76
C LEU A 18 -22.66 31.87 -56.17
N LEU A 19 -22.84 30.91 -57.07
CA LEU A 19 -23.21 31.16 -58.46
C LEU A 19 -24.58 31.86 -58.59
N PRO A 20 -25.70 31.32 -58.06
CA PRO A 20 -26.99 31.99 -58.13
C PRO A 20 -27.02 33.29 -57.31
N SER A 21 -26.32 33.34 -56.16
CA SER A 21 -26.34 34.54 -55.30
C SER A 21 -25.59 35.72 -55.93
N ILE A 22 -24.44 35.48 -56.57
CA ILE A 22 -23.68 36.51 -57.28
C ILE A 22 -24.42 36.93 -58.54
N ALA A 23 -25.00 35.98 -59.29
CA ALA A 23 -25.83 36.27 -60.46
C ALA A 23 -27.03 37.15 -60.08
N TRP A 24 -27.70 36.84 -58.96
CA TRP A 24 -28.81 37.64 -58.42
C TRP A 24 -28.37 39.05 -58.02
N VAL A 25 -27.27 39.19 -57.28
CA VAL A 25 -26.74 40.50 -56.87
C VAL A 25 -26.30 41.33 -58.09
N GLY A 26 -25.67 40.71 -59.08
CA GLY A 26 -25.28 41.35 -60.34
C GLY A 26 -26.48 41.80 -61.18
N TRP A 27 -27.49 40.93 -61.32
CA TRP A 27 -28.74 41.26 -62.00
C TRP A 27 -29.46 42.42 -61.31
N LEU A 28 -29.60 42.37 -59.98
CA LEU A 28 -30.24 43.43 -59.19
C LEU A 28 -29.44 44.73 -59.24
N ALA A 29 -28.11 44.67 -59.27
CA ALA A 29 -27.27 45.84 -59.47
C ALA A 29 -27.40 46.43 -60.88
N TRP A 30 -27.69 45.63 -61.90
CA TRP A 30 -27.87 46.07 -63.29
C TRP A 30 -29.26 46.70 -63.52
N THR A 31 -30.32 46.10 -62.96
CA THR A 31 -31.71 46.55 -63.10
C THR A 31 -32.12 47.68 -62.17
N SER A 32 -31.31 47.99 -61.14
CA SER A 32 -31.61 49.05 -60.19
C SER A 32 -31.45 50.44 -60.79
N SER A 33 -32.56 51.18 -60.86
CA SER A 33 -32.69 52.55 -61.41
C SER A 33 -32.23 53.66 -60.45
N VAL A 34 -31.37 53.35 -59.48
CA VAL A 34 -30.95 54.31 -58.46
C VAL A 34 -29.87 55.23 -59.03
N THR A 35 -30.12 56.54 -58.96
CA THR A 35 -29.21 57.62 -59.42
C THR A 35 -28.00 57.76 -58.50
N LEU A 36 -27.09 56.80 -58.55
CA LEU A 36 -25.81 56.82 -57.84
C LEU A 36 -24.66 57.13 -58.79
N SER A 37 -23.64 57.83 -58.29
CA SER A 37 -22.39 58.00 -59.03
C SER A 37 -21.75 56.63 -59.31
N PRO A 38 -21.05 56.45 -60.44
CA PRO A 38 -20.50 55.15 -60.86
C PRO A 38 -19.58 54.52 -59.81
N VAL A 39 -18.82 55.33 -59.06
CA VAL A 39 -17.96 54.87 -57.96
C VAL A 39 -18.79 54.30 -56.81
N ARG A 40 -19.87 54.98 -56.37
CA ARG A 40 -20.73 54.50 -55.28
C ARG A 40 -21.46 53.22 -55.65
N ARG A 41 -21.87 53.08 -56.92
CA ARG A 41 -22.49 51.85 -57.43
C ARG A 41 -21.50 50.68 -57.39
N MET A 42 -20.25 50.90 -57.79
CA MET A 42 -19.21 49.87 -57.76
C MET A 42 -18.85 49.45 -56.32
N VAL A 43 -18.74 50.41 -55.40
CA VAL A 43 -18.50 50.13 -53.96
C VAL A 43 -19.66 49.36 -53.34
N SER A 44 -20.92 49.73 -53.64
CA SER A 44 -22.10 49.02 -53.15
C SER A 44 -22.16 47.58 -53.67
N LEU A 45 -21.85 47.36 -54.94
CA LEU A 45 -21.77 46.03 -55.54
C LEU A 45 -20.67 45.18 -54.89
N ALA A 46 -19.47 45.75 -54.72
CA ALA A 46 -18.35 45.06 -54.08
C ALA A 46 -18.69 44.65 -52.64
N LEU A 47 -19.33 45.54 -51.86
CA LEU A 47 -19.79 45.22 -50.50
C LEU A 47 -20.85 44.12 -50.49
N ARG A 48 -21.83 44.14 -51.40
CA ARG A 48 -22.86 43.10 -51.49
C ARG A 48 -22.26 41.74 -51.84
N ILE A 49 -21.32 41.71 -52.79
CA ILE A 49 -20.59 40.49 -53.14
C ILE A 49 -19.78 40.00 -51.93
N ALA A 50 -19.09 40.88 -51.22
CA ALA A 50 -18.35 40.53 -50.00
C ALA A 50 -19.26 39.92 -48.91
N VAL A 51 -20.46 40.49 -48.70
CA VAL A 51 -21.45 39.94 -47.77
C VAL A 51 -21.95 38.56 -48.20
N VAL A 52 -22.26 38.37 -49.48
CA VAL A 52 -22.65 37.05 -50.02
C VAL A 52 -21.53 36.02 -49.82
N PHE A 53 -20.29 36.39 -50.11
CA PHE A 53 -19.14 35.52 -49.85
C PHE A 53 -19.03 35.15 -48.36
N ALA A 54 -19.14 36.12 -47.45
CA ALA A 54 -19.09 35.86 -46.02
C ALA A 54 -20.22 34.93 -45.55
N LEU A 55 -21.45 35.11 -46.05
CA LEU A 55 -22.59 34.26 -45.72
C LEU A 55 -22.42 32.84 -46.26
N VAL A 56 -21.99 32.69 -47.52
CA VAL A 56 -21.81 31.35 -48.10
C VAL A 56 -20.63 30.61 -47.44
N PHE A 57 -19.52 31.29 -47.13
CA PHE A 57 -18.42 30.66 -46.39
C PHE A 57 -18.78 30.33 -44.94
N ALA A 58 -19.67 31.10 -44.31
CA ALA A 58 -20.22 30.76 -43.00
C ALA A 58 -21.11 29.50 -43.08
N LEU A 59 -21.99 29.41 -44.09
CA LEU A 59 -22.83 28.24 -44.33
C LEU A 59 -22.04 26.98 -44.72
N ALA A 60 -20.94 27.15 -45.47
CA ALA A 60 -20.06 26.06 -45.86
C ALA A 60 -19.15 25.58 -44.71
N GLU A 61 -19.26 26.18 -43.52
CA GLU A 61 -18.39 25.96 -42.37
C GLU A 61 -16.89 26.02 -42.72
N LEU A 62 -16.41 27.15 -43.25
CA LEU A 62 -14.98 27.32 -43.47
C LEU A 62 -14.23 27.29 -42.14
N ARG A 63 -13.56 26.17 -41.85
CA ARG A 63 -12.77 25.99 -40.62
C ARG A 63 -11.28 26.15 -40.94
N ARG A 64 -10.61 26.96 -40.12
CA ARG A 64 -9.15 27.02 -40.09
C ARG A 64 -8.63 25.87 -39.25
N LEU A 65 -8.00 24.88 -39.86
CA LEU A 65 -7.33 23.82 -39.13
C LEU A 65 -6.04 24.38 -38.52
N LYS A 66 -6.02 24.54 -37.20
CA LYS A 66 -4.78 24.78 -36.47
C LYS A 66 -4.19 23.41 -36.15
N ARG A 67 -3.00 23.12 -36.67
CA ARG A 67 -2.29 21.90 -36.29
C ARG A 67 -2.00 22.02 -34.80
N VAL A 68 -2.52 21.09 -34.00
CA VAL A 68 -2.12 20.95 -32.60
C VAL A 68 -0.72 20.36 -32.64
N GLU A 69 0.27 21.23 -32.59
CA GLU A 69 1.68 20.88 -32.47
C GLU A 69 2.00 20.76 -30.97
N GLY A 70 2.73 19.70 -30.61
CA GLY A 70 3.13 19.45 -29.23
C GLY A 70 2.82 18.04 -28.76
N MET A 71 3.77 17.46 -28.02
CA MET A 71 3.62 16.22 -27.28
C MET A 71 3.30 16.54 -25.82
N ASN A 72 2.39 15.76 -25.23
CA ASN A 72 2.12 15.76 -23.81
C ASN A 72 2.87 14.56 -23.20
N VAL A 73 3.92 14.86 -22.44
CA VAL A 73 4.73 13.86 -21.73
C VAL A 73 4.38 13.91 -20.25
N LEU A 74 3.98 12.78 -19.70
CA LEU A 74 3.82 12.60 -18.25
C LEU A 74 4.87 11.60 -17.76
N PHE A 75 5.72 12.06 -16.86
CA PHE A 75 6.71 11.25 -16.18
C PHE A 75 6.07 10.61 -14.95
N LEU A 76 6.20 9.30 -14.80
CA LEU A 76 5.75 8.56 -13.62
C LEU A 76 6.99 8.08 -12.88
N LEU A 77 7.14 8.49 -11.63
CA LEU A 77 8.31 8.18 -10.80
C LEU A 77 7.93 7.28 -9.63
N ASP A 78 8.53 6.09 -9.60
CA ASP A 78 8.42 5.16 -8.48
C ASP A 78 9.20 5.68 -7.27
N VAL A 79 8.50 5.84 -6.16
CA VAL A 79 9.07 6.24 -4.86
C VAL A 79 8.84 5.19 -3.78
N SER A 80 8.47 3.96 -4.17
CA SER A 80 8.31 2.84 -3.25
C SER A 80 9.60 2.53 -2.49
N ASP A 81 9.49 1.83 -1.36
CA ASP A 81 10.63 1.49 -0.49
C ASP A 81 11.67 0.60 -1.19
N SER A 82 11.29 -0.06 -2.29
CA SER A 82 12.20 -0.84 -3.14
C SER A 82 13.17 0.02 -3.96
N VAL A 83 12.86 1.31 -4.17
CA VAL A 83 13.67 2.24 -4.95
C VAL A 83 14.47 3.14 -4.01
N SER A 84 15.80 3.04 -4.06
CA SER A 84 16.68 3.76 -3.14
C SER A 84 16.61 5.28 -3.34
N SER A 85 16.85 6.06 -2.28
CA SER A 85 16.81 7.53 -2.38
C SER A 85 17.80 8.08 -3.42
N ARG A 86 18.91 7.37 -3.67
CA ARG A 86 19.88 7.71 -4.72
C ARG A 86 19.27 7.54 -6.11
N GLN A 87 18.56 6.43 -6.34
CA GLN A 87 17.87 6.17 -7.61
C GLN A 87 16.73 7.17 -7.84
N GLN A 88 15.94 7.46 -6.82
CA GLN A 88 14.90 8.47 -6.88
C GLN A 88 15.47 9.85 -7.23
N ALA A 89 16.61 10.23 -6.64
CA ALA A 89 17.30 11.49 -6.95
C ALA A 89 17.85 11.53 -8.37
N ALA A 90 18.45 10.43 -8.85
CA ALA A 90 18.96 10.29 -10.21
C ALA A 90 17.82 10.37 -11.26
N ALA A 91 16.70 9.70 -11.00
CA ALA A 91 15.53 9.73 -11.87
C ALA A 91 14.92 11.14 -11.95
N ARG A 92 14.82 11.85 -10.82
CA ARG A 92 14.40 13.26 -10.81
C ARG A 92 15.35 14.17 -11.60
N GLU A 93 16.66 13.91 -11.57
CA GLU A 93 17.62 14.67 -12.40
C GLU A 93 17.42 14.39 -13.89
N GLN A 94 17.24 13.14 -14.29
CA GLN A 94 16.94 12.80 -15.69
C GLN A 94 15.65 13.46 -16.17
N VAL A 95 14.59 13.51 -15.35
CA VAL A 95 13.37 14.25 -15.67
C VAL A 95 13.67 15.75 -15.88
N ARG A 96 14.53 16.36 -15.04
CA ARG A 96 14.94 17.77 -15.22
C ARG A 96 15.71 17.98 -16.52
N GLU A 97 16.58 17.06 -16.90
CA GLU A 97 17.32 17.11 -18.16
C GLU A 97 16.35 17.05 -19.36
N PHE A 98 15.43 16.08 -19.39
CA PHE A 98 14.43 15.97 -20.45
C PHE A 98 13.56 17.23 -20.60
N VAL A 99 13.21 17.85 -19.48
CA VAL A 99 12.39 19.07 -19.47
C VAL A 99 13.18 20.27 -20.01
N ARG A 100 14.48 20.35 -19.77
CA ARG A 100 15.34 21.43 -20.30
C ARG A 100 15.52 21.35 -21.80
N GLU A 101 15.59 20.14 -22.35
CA GLU A 101 15.76 19.91 -23.79
C GLU A 101 14.45 19.93 -24.58
N LYS A 102 13.30 19.97 -23.90
CA LYS A 102 12.00 19.87 -24.56
C LYS A 102 11.71 21.08 -25.48
N PRO A 103 11.08 20.86 -26.65
CA PRO A 103 10.55 21.94 -27.48
C PRO A 103 9.53 22.83 -26.73
N PRO A 104 9.42 24.13 -27.06
CA PRO A 104 8.47 25.05 -26.40
C PRO A 104 7.00 24.66 -26.54
N ALA A 105 6.65 23.90 -27.58
CA ALA A 105 5.29 23.43 -27.84
C ALA A 105 4.91 22.20 -26.99
N ASP A 106 5.89 21.50 -26.42
CA ASP A 106 5.67 20.27 -25.66
C ASP A 106 5.35 20.57 -24.19
N ARG A 107 4.47 19.75 -23.62
CA ARG A 107 4.02 19.84 -22.23
C ARG A 107 4.60 18.69 -21.43
N ALA A 108 5.10 19.00 -20.24
CA ALA A 108 5.63 18.01 -19.31
C ALA A 108 4.82 18.04 -18.01
N GLY A 109 4.60 16.88 -17.40
CA GLY A 109 4.00 16.72 -16.08
C GLY A 109 4.70 15.59 -15.32
N LEU A 110 4.52 15.56 -14.00
CA LEU A 110 5.16 14.57 -13.12
C LEU A 110 4.13 13.99 -12.15
N ILE A 111 4.08 12.66 -12.09
CA ILE A 111 3.36 11.87 -11.11
C ILE A 111 4.39 11.08 -10.32
N VAL A 112 4.25 11.06 -9.00
CA VAL A 112 4.99 10.16 -8.11
C VAL A 112 4.04 9.08 -7.61
N PHE A 113 4.52 7.85 -7.45
CA PHE A 113 3.69 6.76 -6.99
C PHE A 113 4.44 5.79 -6.07
N GLY A 114 3.69 5.20 -5.15
CA GLY A 114 4.08 4.09 -4.30
C GLY A 114 2.85 3.21 -4.10
N ALA A 115 2.32 3.11 -2.87
CA ALA A 115 1.06 2.43 -2.60
C ALA A 115 -0.14 3.18 -3.21
N GLU A 116 -0.01 4.50 -3.35
CA GLU A 116 -0.96 5.38 -4.03
C GLU A 116 -0.20 6.29 -5.01
N SER A 117 -0.93 6.96 -5.90
CA SER A 117 -0.35 7.86 -6.90
C SER A 117 -0.73 9.31 -6.64
N GLY A 118 0.25 10.20 -6.69
CA GLY A 118 0.10 11.63 -6.46
C GLY A 118 0.59 12.44 -7.66
N LEU A 119 -0.24 13.37 -8.13
CA LEU A 119 0.14 14.29 -9.20
C LEU A 119 0.95 15.45 -8.61
N GLU A 120 2.23 15.52 -8.93
CA GLU A 120 3.13 16.58 -8.46
C GLU A 120 2.98 17.83 -9.33
N ALA A 121 2.89 17.66 -10.66
CA ALA A 121 2.55 18.76 -11.55
C ALA A 121 1.78 18.31 -12.79
N ASN A 122 0.81 19.14 -13.18
CA ASN A 122 0.04 18.99 -14.42
C ASN A 122 0.91 19.18 -15.67
N ALA A 123 0.51 18.53 -16.76
CA ALA A 123 1.13 18.70 -18.07
C ALA A 123 1.06 20.15 -18.54
N SER A 124 2.17 20.89 -18.42
CA SER A 124 2.24 22.31 -18.77
C SER A 124 3.48 22.65 -19.61
N PRO A 125 3.43 23.73 -20.42
CA PRO A 125 4.60 24.19 -21.18
C PRO A 125 5.72 24.73 -20.28
N SER A 126 5.37 25.29 -19.13
CA SER A 126 6.27 25.87 -18.12
C SER A 126 6.38 24.96 -16.90
N PHE A 127 6.75 23.71 -17.13
CA PHE A 127 6.93 22.72 -16.08
C PHE A 127 8.27 22.93 -15.36
N GLU A 128 8.23 22.96 -14.03
CA GLU A 128 9.39 22.88 -13.16
C GLU A 128 9.18 21.74 -12.15
N VAL A 129 10.21 20.92 -11.92
CA VAL A 129 10.18 19.88 -10.89
C VAL A 129 10.20 20.56 -9.53
N ALA A 130 9.20 20.31 -8.69
CA ALA A 130 9.13 20.92 -7.37
C ALA A 130 10.28 20.41 -6.48
N LYS A 131 10.80 21.27 -5.60
CA LYS A 131 11.82 20.85 -4.61
C LYS A 131 11.22 19.93 -3.54
N ASN A 132 9.95 20.13 -3.22
CA ASN A 132 9.18 19.32 -2.28
C ASN A 132 8.01 18.71 -3.07
N GLY A 133 8.13 17.42 -3.40
CA GLY A 133 7.13 16.70 -4.19
C GLY A 133 5.92 16.26 -3.38
N ALA A 134 4.95 15.62 -4.04
CA ALA A 134 3.82 15.01 -3.36
C ALA A 134 4.30 13.87 -2.44
N VAL A 135 3.76 13.83 -1.22
CA VAL A 135 4.03 12.75 -0.27
C VAL A 135 2.99 11.65 -0.49
N VAL A 136 3.45 10.48 -0.91
CA VAL A 136 2.63 9.28 -1.11
C VAL A 136 3.15 8.16 -0.22
N PRO A 137 2.30 7.22 0.25
CA PRO A 137 2.78 6.08 1.01
C PRO A 137 3.69 5.19 0.13
N THR A 138 4.82 4.75 0.65
CA THR A 138 5.90 4.08 -0.10
C THR A 138 5.99 2.56 0.13
N GLU A 139 5.18 2.05 1.06
CA GLU A 139 5.16 0.66 1.54
C GLU A 139 4.83 -0.37 0.43
N ARG A 140 4.20 0.08 -0.67
CA ARG A 140 3.72 -0.75 -1.78
C ARG A 140 4.01 -0.07 -3.12
N THR A 141 3.75 -0.78 -4.21
CA THR A 141 3.99 -0.33 -5.59
C THR A 141 2.75 -0.64 -6.44
N ASP A 142 1.92 0.38 -6.68
CA ASP A 142 0.71 0.33 -7.54
C ASP A 142 0.98 1.01 -8.90
N LEU A 143 1.62 0.25 -9.80
CA LEU A 143 1.90 0.71 -11.16
C LEU A 143 0.61 0.91 -11.98
N ALA A 144 -0.37 0.03 -11.80
CA ALA A 144 -1.66 0.14 -12.46
C ALA A 144 -2.43 1.42 -12.09
N GLY A 145 -2.43 1.80 -10.81
CA GLY A 145 -2.97 3.05 -10.31
C GLY A 145 -2.29 4.26 -10.94
N ALA A 146 -0.96 4.26 -10.98
CA ALA A 146 -0.16 5.34 -11.54
C ALA A 146 -0.45 5.54 -13.04
N LEU A 147 -0.50 4.46 -13.82
CA LEU A 147 -0.82 4.51 -15.25
C LEU A 147 -2.24 5.04 -15.49
N ARG A 148 -3.23 4.62 -14.69
CA ARG A 148 -4.61 5.10 -14.81
C ARG A 148 -4.71 6.60 -14.49
N LEU A 149 -4.05 7.06 -13.43
CA LEU A 149 -4.00 8.47 -13.08
C LEU A 149 -3.32 9.28 -14.19
N ALA A 150 -2.22 8.79 -14.76
CA ALA A 150 -1.50 9.47 -15.82
C ALA A 150 -2.33 9.63 -17.09
N VAL A 151 -3.09 8.59 -17.48
CA VAL A 151 -4.02 8.69 -18.62
C VAL A 151 -5.13 9.70 -18.35
N ALA A 152 -5.66 9.76 -17.12
CA ALA A 152 -6.67 10.74 -16.74
C ALA A 152 -6.14 12.18 -16.67
N ALA A 153 -4.86 12.37 -16.33
CA ALA A 153 -4.21 13.68 -16.23
C ALA A 153 -3.71 14.23 -17.58
N LEU A 154 -3.65 13.41 -18.62
CA LEU A 154 -3.21 13.84 -19.96
C LEU A 154 -4.24 14.78 -20.61
N PRO A 155 -3.80 15.86 -21.27
CA PRO A 155 -4.69 16.72 -22.05
C PRO A 155 -5.43 15.97 -23.17
N GLU A 156 -6.64 16.42 -23.48
CA GLU A 156 -7.48 15.80 -24.53
C GLU A 156 -6.83 15.87 -25.93
N TYR A 157 -6.07 16.93 -26.21
CA TYR A 157 -5.47 17.21 -27.51
C TYR A 157 -3.94 17.02 -27.49
N GLY A 158 -3.36 16.63 -28.63
CA GLY A 158 -1.92 16.41 -28.79
C GLY A 158 -1.52 14.94 -28.67
N GLN A 159 -0.26 14.63 -28.98
CA GLN A 159 0.26 13.27 -28.82
C GLN A 159 0.46 12.97 -27.33
N ARG A 160 0.08 11.78 -26.88
CA ARG A 160 0.12 11.38 -25.46
C ARG A 160 1.24 10.37 -25.23
N ARG A 161 2.15 10.69 -24.31
CA ARG A 161 3.29 9.85 -23.97
C ARG A 161 3.49 9.77 -22.46
N LEU A 162 3.67 8.56 -21.96
CA LEU A 162 3.91 8.24 -20.57
C LEU A 162 5.32 7.67 -20.47
N VAL A 163 6.14 8.20 -19.57
CA VAL A 163 7.50 7.72 -19.33
C VAL A 163 7.57 7.23 -17.88
N LEU A 164 7.66 5.91 -17.72
CA LEU A 164 7.64 5.24 -16.43
C LEU A 164 9.06 4.95 -15.94
N PHE A 165 9.41 5.48 -14.76
CA PHE A 165 10.63 5.15 -14.03
C PHE A 165 10.25 4.22 -12.87
N SER A 166 10.64 2.95 -12.95
CA SER A 166 10.36 1.94 -11.91
C SER A 166 11.39 0.80 -11.98
N ASP A 167 11.55 0.06 -10.88
CA ASP A 167 12.31 -1.19 -10.82
C ASP A 167 11.50 -2.39 -11.38
N GLY A 168 10.19 -2.20 -11.60
CA GLY A 168 9.27 -3.16 -12.23
C GLY A 168 8.60 -4.14 -11.26
N ASN A 169 8.81 -4.01 -9.94
CA ASN A 169 8.25 -4.95 -8.95
C ASN A 169 6.87 -4.49 -8.45
N GLU A 170 5.83 -4.65 -9.27
CA GLU A 170 4.45 -4.42 -8.84
C GLU A 170 4.05 -5.39 -7.71
N ASN A 171 3.43 -4.87 -6.66
CA ASN A 171 2.83 -5.67 -5.60
C ASN A 171 1.35 -5.32 -5.32
N VAL A 172 0.79 -4.39 -6.10
CA VAL A 172 -0.63 -4.02 -6.12
C VAL A 172 -1.08 -3.79 -7.56
N GLY A 173 -2.20 -4.41 -7.95
CA GLY A 173 -2.83 -4.10 -9.25
C GLY A 173 -2.42 -5.04 -10.38
N ASP A 174 -2.57 -4.52 -11.60
CA ASP A 174 -2.24 -5.18 -12.87
C ASP A 174 -1.69 -4.13 -13.85
N ALA A 175 -0.38 -3.91 -13.76
CA ALA A 175 0.35 -2.91 -14.56
C ALA A 175 0.21 -3.20 -16.06
N LEU A 176 0.24 -4.47 -16.45
CA LEU A 176 0.19 -4.88 -17.85
C LEU A 176 -1.19 -4.56 -18.44
N GLY A 177 -2.27 -4.91 -17.75
CA GLY A 177 -3.63 -4.54 -18.13
C GLY A 177 -3.84 -3.03 -18.22
N ALA A 178 -3.29 -2.27 -17.26
CA ALA A 178 -3.33 -0.81 -17.29
C ALA A 178 -2.54 -0.21 -18.46
N ALA A 179 -1.36 -0.75 -18.79
CA ALA A 179 -0.55 -0.30 -19.91
C ALA A 179 -1.20 -0.58 -21.27
N ILE A 180 -1.85 -1.75 -21.43
CA ILE A 180 -2.66 -2.07 -22.61
C ILE A 180 -3.82 -1.09 -22.73
N SER A 181 -4.52 -0.82 -21.62
CA SER A 181 -5.62 0.14 -21.58
C SER A 181 -5.17 1.55 -21.98
N ALA A 182 -4.02 2.00 -21.49
CA ALA A 182 -3.41 3.28 -21.85
C ALA A 182 -3.11 3.37 -23.36
N ARG A 183 -2.57 2.29 -23.96
CA ARG A 183 -2.32 2.21 -25.41
C ARG A 183 -3.60 2.35 -26.23
N THR A 184 -4.70 1.69 -25.84
CA THR A 184 -6.01 1.85 -26.49
C THR A 184 -6.55 3.28 -26.42
N LEU A 185 -6.19 4.05 -25.39
CA LEU A 185 -6.55 5.46 -25.22
C LEU A 185 -5.56 6.43 -25.90
N GLY A 186 -4.67 5.89 -26.75
CA GLY A 186 -3.71 6.66 -27.53
C GLY A 186 -2.50 7.15 -26.76
N ALA A 187 -2.27 6.67 -25.53
CA ALA A 187 -1.10 6.98 -24.73
C ALA A 187 -0.01 5.92 -24.94
N ALA A 188 1.14 6.32 -25.50
CA ALA A 188 2.30 5.45 -25.59
C ALA A 188 2.99 5.37 -24.23
N VAL A 189 3.32 4.16 -23.77
CA VAL A 189 4.07 3.93 -22.53
C VAL A 189 5.49 3.53 -22.90
N ASP A 190 6.47 4.27 -22.39
CA ASP A 190 7.89 3.96 -22.43
C ASP A 190 8.39 3.75 -21.01
N VAL A 191 9.36 2.86 -20.85
CA VAL A 191 9.88 2.47 -19.54
C VAL A 191 11.36 2.79 -19.46
N VAL A 192 11.74 3.49 -18.41
CA VAL A 192 13.12 3.71 -17.99
C VAL A 192 13.36 2.84 -16.75
N PRO A 193 14.02 1.68 -16.89
CA PRO A 193 14.23 0.80 -15.76
C PRO A 193 15.16 1.46 -14.75
N LEU A 194 14.69 1.59 -13.51
CA LEU A 194 15.55 1.90 -12.36
C LEU A 194 16.21 0.58 -11.99
N GLY A 195 17.39 0.30 -12.55
CA GLY A 195 18.06 -0.99 -12.38
C GLY A 195 18.16 -1.38 -10.91
N GLN A 196 18.05 -2.66 -10.56
CA GLN A 196 18.17 -3.10 -9.17
C GLN A 196 19.58 -2.77 -8.65
N GLU A 197 19.70 -1.90 -7.65
CA GLU A 197 20.93 -1.80 -6.85
C GLU A 197 21.05 -3.12 -6.10
N ARG A 198 21.71 -4.11 -6.70
CA ARG A 198 22.15 -5.34 -6.01
C ARG A 198 23.30 -4.95 -5.08
N GLY A 199 22.97 -4.22 -4.01
CA GLY A 199 23.82 -4.09 -2.84
C GLY A 199 23.70 -5.35 -1.99
N ALA A 200 24.57 -5.47 -0.99
CA ALA A 200 24.30 -6.38 0.11
C ALA A 200 22.95 -5.98 0.74
N ASP A 201 22.09 -6.96 0.92
CA ASP A 201 20.75 -6.88 1.52
C ASP A 201 20.60 -8.02 2.54
N VAL A 202 20.08 -7.68 3.72
CA VAL A 202 19.88 -8.62 4.84
C VAL A 202 18.50 -8.45 5.44
N ALA A 203 17.55 -9.29 5.03
CA ALA A 203 16.17 -9.21 5.48
C ALA A 203 15.83 -10.20 6.59
N VAL A 204 14.96 -9.80 7.52
CA VAL A 204 14.33 -10.73 8.47
C VAL A 204 13.07 -11.32 7.81
N GLU A 205 13.21 -12.51 7.25
CA GLU A 205 12.11 -13.22 6.57
C GLU A 205 11.03 -13.66 7.56
N ARG A 206 11.44 -14.14 8.74
CA ARG A 206 10.50 -14.66 9.74
C ARG A 206 11.03 -14.53 11.15
N PHE A 207 10.16 -14.15 12.07
CA PHE A 207 10.41 -14.25 13.51
C PHE A 207 9.37 -15.17 14.15
N GLN A 208 9.84 -16.29 14.70
CA GLN A 208 9.01 -17.34 15.25
C GLN A 208 9.20 -17.43 16.77
N LEU A 209 8.09 -17.27 17.47
CA LEU A 209 7.96 -17.39 18.92
C LEU A 209 6.84 -18.37 19.26
N PRO A 210 6.95 -19.12 20.36
CA PRO A 210 5.82 -19.87 20.88
C PRO A 210 4.72 -18.90 21.37
N PRO A 211 3.45 -19.15 21.04
CA PRO A 211 2.37 -18.22 21.42
C PRO A 211 2.13 -18.18 22.93
N ARG A 212 2.44 -19.28 23.64
CA ARG A 212 2.28 -19.44 25.09
C ARG A 212 3.42 -20.26 25.66
N VAL A 213 3.94 -19.86 26.81
CA VAL A 213 4.95 -20.59 27.57
C VAL A 213 4.62 -20.53 29.06
N ASN A 214 5.11 -21.48 29.84
CA ASN A 214 5.02 -21.42 31.29
C ASN A 214 6.18 -20.57 31.84
N GLN A 215 5.97 -19.92 32.97
CA GLN A 215 7.04 -19.23 33.69
C GLN A 215 8.22 -20.18 33.98
N ASN A 216 9.44 -19.64 33.98
CA ASN A 216 10.70 -20.35 34.20
C ASN A 216 11.06 -21.44 33.18
N VAL A 217 10.23 -21.70 32.16
CA VAL A 217 10.56 -22.63 31.08
C VAL A 217 11.36 -21.91 29.99
N THR A 218 12.48 -22.50 29.58
CA THR A 218 13.27 -21.99 28.47
C THR A 218 12.58 -22.29 27.14
N PHE A 219 12.50 -21.28 26.27
CA PHE A 219 12.01 -21.41 24.89
C PHE A 219 12.96 -20.71 23.91
N GLU A 220 12.89 -21.09 22.63
CA GLU A 220 13.72 -20.49 21.58
C GLU A 220 12.94 -19.44 20.79
N ALA A 221 13.47 -18.22 20.75
CA ALA A 221 13.09 -17.20 19.79
C ALA A 221 13.88 -17.42 18.49
N LYS A 222 13.20 -17.89 17.43
CA LYS A 222 13.84 -18.27 16.16
C LYS A 222 13.69 -17.16 15.14
N VAL A 223 14.81 -16.72 14.57
CA VAL A 223 14.87 -15.66 13.56
C VAL A 223 15.42 -16.27 12.28
N LEU A 224 14.64 -16.21 11.20
CA LEU A 224 15.08 -16.59 9.86
C LEU A 224 15.51 -15.31 9.15
N VAL A 225 16.80 -15.23 8.85
CA VAL A 225 17.43 -14.09 8.17
C VAL A 225 17.83 -14.53 6.76
N GLN A 226 17.44 -13.76 5.75
CA GLN A 226 17.87 -13.94 4.38
C GLN A 226 19.00 -12.95 4.08
N ALA A 227 20.17 -13.45 3.72
CA ALA A 227 21.30 -12.63 3.29
C ALA A 227 21.57 -12.87 1.81
N SER A 228 21.82 -11.79 1.06
CA SER A 228 22.22 -11.86 -0.35
C SER A 228 23.69 -12.27 -0.54
N GLU A 229 24.56 -11.86 0.38
CA GLU A 229 26.00 -12.15 0.38
C GLU A 229 26.46 -12.61 1.77
N PRO A 230 27.55 -13.39 1.89
CA PRO A 230 28.07 -13.79 3.19
C PRO A 230 28.76 -12.61 3.88
N GLY A 231 28.52 -12.41 5.18
CA GLY A 231 29.06 -11.26 5.90
C GLY A 231 28.76 -11.23 7.39
N PRO A 232 29.48 -10.41 8.17
CA PRO A 232 29.19 -10.22 9.58
C PRO A 232 27.91 -9.38 9.73
N ALA A 233 27.00 -9.83 10.60
CA ALA A 233 25.81 -9.09 10.98
C ALA A 233 25.67 -9.06 12.51
N THR A 234 25.02 -8.02 12.99
CA THR A 234 24.72 -7.82 14.40
C THR A 234 23.24 -7.99 14.62
N VAL A 235 22.84 -8.99 15.40
CA VAL A 235 21.44 -9.23 15.77
C VAL A 235 21.18 -8.72 17.18
N GLN A 236 20.18 -7.87 17.31
CA GLN A 236 19.73 -7.29 18.58
C GLN A 236 18.32 -7.80 18.88
N LEU A 237 18.14 -8.38 20.06
CA LEU A 237 16.83 -8.83 20.54
C LEU A 237 16.36 -7.89 21.65
N TYR A 238 15.15 -7.38 21.50
CA TYR A 238 14.47 -6.54 22.48
C TYR A 238 13.27 -7.27 23.06
N ARG A 239 12.96 -6.99 24.33
CA ARG A 239 11.74 -7.43 25.01
C ARG A 239 11.12 -6.24 25.71
N ASN A 240 9.85 -5.94 25.41
CA ASN A 240 9.14 -4.76 25.90
C ASN A 240 9.99 -3.47 25.73
N ASP A 241 10.51 -3.27 24.51
CA ASP A 241 11.41 -2.16 24.14
C ASP A 241 12.78 -2.11 24.84
N GLN A 242 13.07 -3.03 25.77
CA GLN A 242 14.36 -3.14 26.42
C GLN A 242 15.28 -4.10 25.66
N LEU A 243 16.49 -3.65 25.32
CA LEU A 243 17.52 -4.49 24.71
C LEU A 243 17.92 -5.61 25.68
N LEU A 244 17.69 -6.86 25.28
CA LEU A 244 18.09 -8.03 26.06
C LEU A 244 19.54 -8.41 25.80
N GLY A 245 20.00 -8.24 24.56
CA GLY A 245 21.34 -8.60 24.16
C GLY A 245 21.60 -8.34 22.68
N GLN A 246 22.88 -8.39 22.34
CA GLN A 246 23.37 -8.25 20.98
C GLN A 246 24.35 -9.39 20.69
N GLN A 247 24.20 -10.03 19.54
CA GLN A 247 25.09 -11.09 19.08
C GLN A 247 25.63 -10.73 17.70
N VAL A 248 26.95 -10.81 17.54
CA VAL A 248 27.59 -10.75 16.23
C VAL A 248 27.59 -12.15 15.66
N VAL A 249 27.01 -12.31 14.48
CA VAL A 249 26.88 -13.58 13.74
C VAL A 249 27.53 -13.42 12.38
N GLN A 250 28.13 -14.49 11.88
CA GLN A 250 28.53 -14.56 10.48
C GLN A 250 27.37 -15.18 9.70
N LEU A 251 26.80 -14.43 8.76
CA LEU A 251 25.75 -14.93 7.87
C LEU A 251 26.38 -15.56 6.62
N ASP A 252 25.82 -16.68 6.20
CA ASP A 252 26.06 -17.27 4.89
C ASP A 252 25.10 -16.65 3.86
N ALA A 253 25.46 -16.69 2.57
CA ALA A 253 24.52 -16.32 1.52
C ALA A 253 23.33 -17.29 1.52
N GLY A 254 22.11 -16.74 1.48
CA GLY A 254 20.87 -17.52 1.59
C GLY A 254 20.18 -17.36 2.96
N ARG A 255 19.47 -18.41 3.37
CA ARG A 255 18.68 -18.45 4.61
C ARG A 255 19.54 -18.89 5.79
N ASN A 256 19.53 -18.09 6.85
CA ASN A 256 20.24 -18.31 8.10
C ASN A 256 19.22 -18.42 9.23
N LEU A 257 19.22 -19.53 9.97
CA LEU A 257 18.36 -19.73 11.14
C LEU A 257 19.14 -19.45 12.41
N LEU A 258 18.73 -18.41 13.14
CA LEU A 258 19.30 -18.01 14.41
C LEU A 258 18.30 -18.33 15.53
N ALA A 259 18.79 -18.85 16.66
CA ALA A 259 17.96 -19.20 17.81
C ALA A 259 18.49 -18.53 19.06
N PHE A 260 17.61 -17.83 19.77
CA PHE A 260 17.93 -17.14 21.02
C PHE A 260 17.12 -17.80 22.15
N PRO A 261 17.77 -18.52 23.09
CA PRO A 261 17.07 -19.09 24.23
C PRO A 261 16.62 -17.97 25.18
N GLN A 262 15.37 -18.05 25.64
CA GLN A 262 14.72 -17.08 26.51
C GLN A 262 14.02 -17.79 27.67
N SER A 263 14.05 -17.17 28.85
CA SER A 263 13.26 -17.60 30.02
C SER A 263 12.70 -16.37 30.71
N ILE A 264 11.46 -16.49 31.21
CA ILE A 264 10.72 -15.41 31.84
C ILE A 264 10.11 -15.95 33.13
N SER A 265 10.38 -15.27 34.25
CA SER A 265 9.93 -15.70 35.58
C SER A 265 8.56 -15.18 35.97
N GLU A 266 8.14 -14.06 35.39
CA GLU A 266 6.87 -13.41 35.71
C GLU A 266 5.79 -13.73 34.67
N PRO A 267 4.56 -14.04 35.09
CA PRO A 267 3.46 -14.20 34.16
C PRO A 267 3.06 -12.87 33.54
N GLY A 268 2.66 -12.89 32.27
CA GLY A 268 2.26 -11.67 31.57
C GLY A 268 2.33 -11.76 30.06
N PHE A 269 2.12 -10.61 29.41
CA PHE A 269 2.26 -10.44 27.98
C PHE A 269 3.60 -9.76 27.68
N TYR A 270 4.40 -10.37 26.82
CA TYR A 270 5.72 -9.87 26.45
C TYR A 270 5.83 -9.69 24.94
N THR A 271 6.19 -8.49 24.52
CA THR A 271 6.50 -8.18 23.12
C THR A 271 7.99 -8.39 22.90
N PHE A 272 8.35 -8.97 21.76
CA PHE A 272 9.72 -9.14 21.31
C PHE A 272 9.93 -8.46 19.96
N ASP A 273 11.07 -7.79 19.80
CA ASP A 273 11.51 -7.21 18.54
C ASP A 273 12.91 -7.70 18.23
N VAL A 274 13.14 -8.13 16.98
CA VAL A 274 14.47 -8.44 16.47
C VAL A 274 14.88 -7.38 15.45
N ARG A 275 16.13 -6.94 15.53
CA ARG A 275 16.75 -6.04 14.55
C ARG A 275 18.08 -6.62 14.10
N VAL A 276 18.31 -6.65 12.80
CA VAL A 276 19.56 -7.12 12.21
C VAL A 276 20.26 -5.94 11.55
N ASN A 277 21.53 -5.72 11.89
CA ASN A 277 22.35 -4.67 11.29
C ASN A 277 23.53 -5.33 10.59
N SER A 278 23.67 -5.10 9.29
CA SER A 278 24.82 -5.53 8.49
C SER A 278 25.47 -4.30 7.85
N THR A 279 26.79 -4.29 7.77
CA THR A 279 27.52 -3.20 7.12
C THR A 279 27.37 -3.30 5.60
N GLY A 280 26.92 -2.23 4.96
CA GLY A 280 26.72 -2.19 3.51
C GLY A 280 25.32 -2.62 3.07
N ASP A 281 24.43 -2.91 4.03
CA ASP A 281 23.02 -3.16 3.78
C ASP A 281 22.32 -1.93 3.18
N VAL A 282 21.60 -2.13 2.07
CA VAL A 282 20.94 -1.05 1.31
C VAL A 282 19.47 -0.85 1.67
N VAL A 283 18.81 -1.80 2.34
CA VAL A 283 17.38 -1.73 2.70
C VAL A 283 17.15 -2.04 4.19
N PRO A 284 17.59 -1.17 5.13
CA PRO A 284 17.52 -1.43 6.57
C PRO A 284 16.09 -1.62 7.12
N GLN A 285 15.08 -1.21 6.37
CA GLN A 285 13.66 -1.33 6.73
C GLN A 285 13.22 -2.80 6.83
N ASN A 286 13.79 -3.70 6.03
CA ASN A 286 13.40 -5.11 5.99
C ASN A 286 14.13 -5.96 7.05
N ASN A 287 15.01 -5.35 7.84
CA ASN A 287 15.85 -6.04 8.83
C ASN A 287 15.20 -6.16 10.22
N ARG A 288 13.90 -5.89 10.35
CA ARG A 288 13.18 -5.90 11.62
C ARG A 288 11.95 -6.79 11.55
N ALA A 289 11.70 -7.53 12.63
CA ALA A 289 10.43 -8.22 12.85
C ALA A 289 10.03 -8.15 14.33
N ALA A 290 8.72 -8.24 14.58
CA ALA A 290 8.16 -8.23 15.93
C ALA A 290 7.23 -9.43 16.16
N GLY A 291 7.07 -9.82 17.41
CA GLY A 291 6.16 -10.88 17.83
C GLY A 291 5.89 -10.79 19.32
N PHE A 292 5.06 -11.70 19.84
CA PHE A 292 4.70 -11.69 21.26
C PHE A 292 4.59 -13.10 21.82
N VAL A 293 4.77 -13.19 23.15
CA VAL A 293 4.64 -14.42 23.94
C VAL A 293 3.79 -14.12 25.16
N ILE A 294 2.84 -15.02 25.47
CA ILE A 294 2.08 -14.98 26.71
C ILE A 294 2.72 -15.98 27.68
N VAL A 295 3.21 -15.48 28.82
CA VAL A 295 3.77 -16.30 29.90
C VAL A 295 2.68 -16.60 30.90
N ARG A 296 2.39 -17.89 31.11
CA ARG A 296 1.45 -18.36 32.11
C ARG A 296 2.16 -18.54 33.45
N GLY A 297 1.46 -18.15 34.51
CA GLY A 297 1.92 -18.39 35.87
C GLY A 297 1.85 -19.87 36.24
N VAL A 298 2.27 -20.19 37.46
CA VAL A 298 2.01 -21.51 38.04
C VAL A 298 0.50 -21.77 38.05
N PRO A 299 0.00 -22.88 37.48
CA PRO A 299 -1.41 -23.17 37.53
C PRO A 299 -1.85 -23.46 38.97
N ARG A 300 -2.94 -22.83 39.39
CA ARG A 300 -3.48 -22.95 40.74
C ARG A 300 -4.52 -24.05 40.78
N VAL A 301 -4.32 -25.04 41.64
CA VAL A 301 -5.18 -26.21 41.77
C VAL A 301 -5.79 -26.24 43.16
N LEU A 302 -7.12 -26.30 43.23
CA LEU A 302 -7.86 -26.52 44.47
C LEU A 302 -8.19 -28.01 44.61
N LEU A 303 -7.59 -28.69 45.58
CA LEU A 303 -7.95 -30.06 45.94
C LEU A 303 -8.95 -30.03 47.10
N VAL A 304 -10.16 -30.51 46.85
CA VAL A 304 -11.21 -30.72 47.84
C VAL A 304 -11.16 -32.19 48.24
N SER A 305 -10.81 -32.45 49.49
CA SER A 305 -10.56 -33.79 50.01
C SER A 305 -11.26 -34.00 51.36
N GLN A 306 -11.95 -35.14 51.50
CA GLN A 306 -12.50 -35.60 52.79
C GLN A 306 -11.43 -36.21 53.69
N ASP A 307 -10.39 -36.83 53.10
CA ASP A 307 -9.27 -37.44 53.82
C ASP A 307 -7.93 -37.06 53.15
N PRO A 308 -7.33 -35.93 53.56
CA PRO A 308 -6.04 -35.50 53.02
C PRO A 308 -4.90 -36.49 53.25
N ALA A 309 -5.01 -37.40 54.23
CA ALA A 309 -4.00 -38.43 54.47
C ALA A 309 -4.07 -39.53 53.40
N ALA A 310 -5.28 -39.95 53.02
CA ALA A 310 -5.50 -40.87 51.90
C ALA A 310 -5.05 -40.27 50.55
N ASP A 311 -5.20 -38.95 50.36
CA ASP A 311 -4.79 -38.24 49.14
C ASP A 311 -3.30 -37.87 49.08
N ALA A 312 -2.48 -38.30 50.04
CA ALA A 312 -1.05 -37.99 50.06
C ALA A 312 -0.30 -38.32 48.74
N PRO A 313 -0.56 -39.45 48.05
CA PRO A 313 0.06 -39.74 46.77
C PRO A 313 -0.32 -38.72 45.68
N LEU A 314 -1.59 -38.31 45.62
CA LEU A 314 -2.09 -37.31 44.66
C LEU A 314 -1.49 -35.93 44.94
N MET A 315 -1.45 -35.52 46.20
CA MET A 315 -0.80 -34.27 46.61
C MET A 315 0.68 -34.25 46.24
N GLY A 316 1.39 -35.37 46.43
CA GLY A 316 2.79 -35.53 46.05
C GLY A 316 3.00 -35.39 44.54
N ALA A 317 2.16 -36.04 43.74
CA ALA A 317 2.19 -35.94 42.28
C ALA A 317 1.94 -34.51 41.81
N LEU A 318 0.93 -33.83 42.34
CA LEU A 318 0.61 -32.44 41.97
C LEU A 318 1.72 -31.46 42.37
N ARG A 319 2.30 -31.61 43.56
CA ARG A 319 3.44 -30.77 43.97
C ARG A 319 4.70 -31.03 43.13
N SER A 320 4.94 -32.27 42.71
CA SER A 320 6.05 -32.61 41.81
C SER A 320 5.89 -32.03 40.41
N GLY A 321 4.64 -31.79 39.98
CA GLY A 321 4.30 -31.08 38.74
C GLY A 321 4.33 -29.57 38.86
N GLU A 322 4.88 -29.02 39.96
CA GLU A 322 5.00 -27.59 40.23
C GLU A 322 3.67 -26.81 40.26
N PHE A 323 2.54 -27.47 40.57
CA PHE A 323 1.25 -26.79 40.74
C PHE A 323 1.16 -26.02 42.07
N ASP A 324 0.52 -24.86 42.06
CA ASP A 324 0.14 -24.13 43.28
C ASP A 324 -1.09 -24.83 43.89
N LEU A 325 -0.81 -25.84 44.71
CA LEU A 325 -1.82 -26.72 45.30
C LEU A 325 -2.36 -26.16 46.62
N ARG A 326 -3.64 -25.79 46.64
CA ARG A 326 -4.39 -25.52 47.87
C ARG A 326 -5.28 -26.70 48.20
N VAL A 327 -5.15 -27.25 49.41
CA VAL A 327 -5.95 -28.38 49.89
C VAL A 327 -6.97 -27.89 50.90
N ILE A 328 -8.24 -28.25 50.72
CA ILE A 328 -9.34 -27.88 51.60
C ILE A 328 -10.28 -29.08 51.84
N GLU A 329 -10.99 -29.03 52.94
CA GLU A 329 -12.14 -29.91 53.20
C GLU A 329 -13.38 -29.41 52.44
N PRO A 330 -14.37 -30.27 52.12
CA PRO A 330 -15.60 -29.87 51.44
C PRO A 330 -16.35 -28.73 52.15
N SER A 331 -16.31 -28.72 53.49
CA SER A 331 -16.92 -27.67 54.33
C SER A 331 -16.33 -26.27 54.11
N ARG A 332 -15.13 -26.18 53.54
CA ARG A 332 -14.41 -24.92 53.27
C ARG A 332 -14.38 -24.56 51.79
N LEU A 333 -15.24 -25.18 50.98
CA LEU A 333 -15.36 -24.81 49.58
C LEU A 333 -15.69 -23.31 49.46
N PRO A 334 -14.96 -22.53 48.63
CA PRO A 334 -15.21 -21.10 48.48
C PRO A 334 -16.67 -20.77 48.16
N ASP A 335 -17.24 -19.84 48.92
CA ASP A 335 -18.63 -19.41 48.75
C ASP A 335 -18.81 -18.33 47.68
N SER A 336 -17.72 -17.83 47.11
CA SER A 336 -17.74 -16.84 46.04
C SER A 336 -17.29 -17.46 44.72
N LEU A 337 -18.01 -17.13 43.64
CA LEU A 337 -17.63 -17.53 42.30
C LEU A 337 -16.29 -16.91 41.88
N ALA A 338 -16.02 -15.68 42.32
CA ALA A 338 -14.75 -14.98 42.06
C ALA A 338 -13.54 -15.72 42.63
N GLU A 339 -13.65 -16.33 43.82
CA GLU A 339 -12.56 -17.13 44.38
C GLU A 339 -12.39 -18.45 43.60
N LEU A 340 -13.47 -19.11 43.18
CA LEU A 340 -13.40 -20.33 42.35
C LEU A 340 -12.75 -20.07 40.99
N GLN A 341 -13.00 -18.90 40.39
CA GLN A 341 -12.34 -18.46 39.13
C GLN A 341 -10.83 -18.24 39.27
N SER A 342 -10.32 -18.08 40.48
CA SER A 342 -8.89 -17.86 40.72
C SER A 342 -8.05 -19.14 40.60
N TYR A 343 -8.69 -20.31 40.40
CA TYR A 343 -8.05 -21.60 40.18
C TYR A 343 -8.21 -22.03 38.72
N ASP A 344 -7.15 -22.64 38.16
CA ASP A 344 -7.18 -23.23 36.82
C ASP A 344 -7.89 -24.59 36.83
N ALA A 345 -7.83 -25.31 37.95
CA ALA A 345 -8.54 -26.57 38.13
C ALA A 345 -9.00 -26.79 39.58
N ILE A 346 -10.13 -27.48 39.73
CA ILE A 346 -10.67 -27.94 41.00
C ILE A 346 -10.78 -29.47 40.93
N ILE A 347 -10.19 -30.16 41.89
CA ILE A 347 -10.21 -31.62 42.02
C ILE A 347 -11.04 -31.96 43.24
N ALA A 348 -12.12 -32.72 43.06
CA ALA A 348 -12.90 -33.30 44.15
C ALA A 348 -12.50 -34.78 44.31
N SER A 349 -11.82 -35.10 45.41
CA SER A 349 -11.38 -36.48 45.72
C SER A 349 -12.27 -37.09 46.80
N ASN A 350 -13.00 -38.14 46.44
CA ASN A 350 -13.95 -38.84 47.32
C ASN A 350 -14.91 -37.90 48.07
N VAL A 351 -15.39 -36.86 47.38
CA VAL A 351 -16.38 -35.92 47.92
C VAL A 351 -17.76 -36.34 47.44
N ALA A 352 -18.66 -36.71 48.36
CA ALA A 352 -20.03 -37.06 48.00
C ALA A 352 -20.82 -35.79 47.65
N ALA A 353 -21.79 -35.91 46.73
CA ALA A 353 -22.66 -34.77 46.40
C ALA A 353 -23.44 -34.27 47.63
N THR A 354 -23.70 -35.12 48.61
CA THR A 354 -24.35 -34.74 49.88
C THR A 354 -23.47 -33.90 50.78
N ASP A 355 -22.16 -33.91 50.58
CA ASP A 355 -21.19 -33.13 51.36
C ASP A 355 -21.10 -31.67 50.88
N LEU A 356 -21.68 -31.40 49.71
CA LEU A 356 -21.75 -30.08 49.10
C LEU A 356 -23.19 -29.59 49.09
N THR A 357 -23.40 -28.34 49.52
CA THR A 357 -24.71 -27.69 49.41
C THR A 357 -25.10 -27.50 47.95
N ARG A 358 -26.41 -27.40 47.67
CA ARG A 358 -26.92 -27.14 46.32
C ARG A 358 -26.32 -25.88 45.69
N ASP A 359 -26.14 -24.83 46.49
CA ASP A 359 -25.56 -23.57 46.01
C ASP A 359 -24.07 -23.71 45.65
N GLN A 360 -23.31 -24.48 46.44
CA GLN A 360 -21.92 -24.81 46.13
C GLN A 360 -21.81 -25.62 44.84
N GLN A 361 -22.69 -26.60 44.62
CA GLN A 361 -22.73 -27.37 43.38
C GLN A 361 -23.06 -26.50 42.16
N LEU A 362 -24.02 -25.59 42.28
CA LEU A 362 -24.36 -24.63 41.22
C LEU A 362 -23.21 -23.66 40.94
N ARG A 363 -22.48 -23.22 41.97
CA ARG A 363 -21.28 -22.38 41.80
C ARG A 363 -20.15 -23.11 41.09
N LEU A 364 -19.88 -24.36 41.45
CA LEU A 364 -18.92 -25.21 40.73
C LEU A 364 -19.34 -25.39 39.27
N GLN A 365 -20.62 -25.65 39.02
CA GLN A 365 -21.15 -25.74 37.66
C GLN A 365 -20.92 -24.44 36.87
N SER A 366 -21.21 -23.28 37.46
CA SER A 366 -20.97 -21.98 36.81
C SER A 366 -19.48 -21.70 36.59
N ALA A 367 -18.60 -22.05 37.53
CA ALA A 367 -17.16 -21.90 37.37
C ALA A 367 -16.64 -22.69 36.15
N VAL A 368 -17.12 -23.92 35.97
CA VAL A 368 -16.75 -24.78 34.83
C VAL A 368 -17.40 -24.30 33.54
N ARG A 369 -18.72 -24.11 33.54
CA ARG A 369 -19.50 -23.80 32.33
C ARG A 369 -19.23 -22.39 31.80
N ASP A 370 -19.18 -21.41 32.68
CA ASP A 370 -19.18 -19.99 32.30
C ASP A 370 -17.75 -19.40 32.27
N PHE A 371 -16.79 -19.97 33.02
CA PHE A 371 -15.42 -19.45 33.16
C PHE A 371 -14.31 -20.42 32.75
N GLY A 372 -14.66 -21.65 32.36
CA GLY A 372 -13.70 -22.62 31.83
C GLY A 372 -12.72 -23.19 32.86
N VAL A 373 -13.06 -23.13 34.15
CA VAL A 373 -12.27 -23.78 35.21
C VAL A 373 -12.31 -25.30 34.99
N GLY A 374 -11.16 -25.96 35.03
CA GLY A 374 -11.09 -27.42 34.95
C GLY A 374 -11.73 -28.06 36.17
N PHE A 375 -12.51 -29.12 36.00
CA PHE A 375 -13.07 -29.86 37.13
C PHE A 375 -12.85 -31.35 36.96
N VAL A 376 -12.30 -31.98 38.00
CA VAL A 376 -12.00 -33.42 38.03
C VAL A 376 -12.65 -34.01 39.28
N CYS A 377 -13.50 -35.01 39.09
CA CYS A 377 -13.97 -35.85 40.19
C CYS A 377 -13.18 -37.15 40.19
N LEU A 378 -12.58 -37.48 41.33
CA LEU A 378 -11.97 -38.76 41.61
C LEU A 378 -12.87 -39.47 42.62
N GLY A 379 -13.32 -40.68 42.27
CA GLY A 379 -14.15 -41.51 43.11
C GLY A 379 -13.65 -42.95 43.08
N GLY A 380 -13.81 -43.66 44.20
CA GLY A 380 -13.35 -45.04 44.32
C GLY A 380 -13.97 -45.84 45.46
N ASP A 381 -14.66 -45.18 46.39
CA ASP A 381 -15.35 -45.79 47.54
C ASP A 381 -16.77 -45.24 47.70
#